data_AF-A0A367Y7B9-F1
#
_entry.id   AF-A0A367Y7B9-F1
#
_cell.length_a   1.000
_cell.length_b   1.000
_cell.length_c   1.000
_cell.angle_alpha   90.00
_cell.angle_beta   90.00
_cell.angle_gamma   90.00
#
_symmetry.space_group_name_H-M   'P 1'
#
loop_
_entity.id
_entity.type
_entity.pdbx_description
1 polymer ?
#
loop_
_entity_poly.entity_id
_entity_poly.type
_entity_poly.pdbx_seq_one_letter_code
_entity_poly.pdbx_strand_id
1 'polypeptide(L)'
;MSSDNNKSNEVDQFSFQSIAAGVQRMRDEARGVAPTTTTSEVQQAPPEPSSSRVTEPQPQQPTPVQPAKEIVTKTNTYQRATLDPLTARPVRPFERLAVQRAGTPRSGGQGPSEILIARSQEGNPVYQLLATKRVRCRIDPTILSDYYISPTLQFLFLSLLYHGLHPEYIAERWKRLNKGSTIDRSRSNKVLRVLLVRVDVNSPEDYLRNLLVFCMKVGLAMVLAWSAEDAVEYIMLAKQIDDNPTKSLKSIEGNKATDYNTCIVESLTSIQLIQKPDVNNLLANCKSLKQIVLQSCRGNNTSGQGLSNISGLGSKKLANLKEAFQQPFIANKDYDK
;
A
#
# COMPACT_ATOMS: atom_id res chain seq x y z
N MET A 1 -22.16 -72.45 -12.34
CA MET A 1 -21.08 -72.73 -11.37
C MET A 1 -19.96 -71.74 -11.60
N SER A 2 -19.12 -71.56 -10.58
CA SER A 2 -18.13 -70.50 -10.30
C SER A 2 -17.16 -70.04 -11.41
N SER A 3 -16.41 -69.00 -11.04
CA SER A 3 -15.13 -68.50 -11.60
C SER A 3 -15.19 -67.30 -12.54
N ASP A 4 -14.36 -66.25 -12.38
CA ASP A 4 -13.57 -65.86 -11.19
C ASP A 4 -13.31 -64.34 -11.19
N ASN A 5 -13.15 -63.76 -9.99
CA ASN A 5 -12.88 -62.34 -9.81
C ASN A 5 -11.38 -62.05 -9.96
N ASN A 6 -10.98 -61.25 -10.96
CA ASN A 6 -9.66 -60.63 -10.97
C ASN A 6 -9.73 -59.19 -11.49
N LYS A 7 -9.96 -58.24 -10.59
CA LYS A 7 -9.70 -56.82 -10.81
C LYS A 7 -8.36 -56.47 -10.17
N SER A 8 -7.37 -56.24 -11.01
CA SER A 8 -6.08 -55.65 -10.62
C SER A 8 -6.30 -54.27 -10.03
N ASN A 9 -5.97 -54.10 -8.74
CA ASN A 9 -5.87 -52.78 -8.10
C ASN A 9 -4.61 -52.07 -8.60
N GLU A 10 -4.76 -51.25 -9.62
CA GLU A 10 -3.73 -50.32 -10.07
C GLU A 10 -3.66 -49.16 -9.07
N VAL A 11 -2.61 -49.12 -8.26
CA VAL A 11 -2.44 -48.12 -7.19
C VAL A 11 -1.84 -46.86 -7.80
N ASP A 12 -2.68 -45.86 -8.07
CA ASP A 12 -2.26 -44.57 -8.60
C ASP A 12 -1.12 -43.95 -7.78
N GLN A 13 0.04 -43.82 -8.42
CA GLN A 13 1.29 -43.35 -7.82
C GLN A 13 1.22 -41.87 -7.39
N PHE A 14 0.18 -41.16 -7.83
CA PHE A 14 -0.12 -39.76 -7.50
C PHE A 14 -1.35 -39.58 -6.59
N SER A 15 -1.97 -40.66 -6.11
CA SER A 15 -3.10 -40.57 -5.19
C SER A 15 -2.70 -39.96 -3.83
N PHE A 16 -3.57 -39.12 -3.27
CA PHE A 16 -3.35 -38.47 -1.97
C PHE A 16 -3.08 -39.47 -0.83
N GLN A 17 -3.64 -40.67 -0.87
CA GLN A 17 -3.34 -41.73 0.09
C GLN A 17 -1.89 -42.24 -0.02
N SER A 18 -1.39 -42.45 -1.25
CA SER A 18 0.00 -42.86 -1.51
C SER A 18 1.00 -41.80 -1.02
N ILE A 19 0.69 -40.51 -1.27
CA ILE A 19 1.51 -39.38 -0.81
C ILE A 19 1.50 -39.27 0.73
N ALA A 20 0.32 -39.37 1.37
CA ALA A 20 0.21 -39.32 2.82
C ALA A 20 0.96 -40.47 3.50
N ALA A 21 0.87 -41.70 2.95
CA ALA A 21 1.61 -42.86 3.45
C ALA A 21 3.14 -42.70 3.30
N GLY A 22 3.60 -42.12 2.18
CA GLY A 22 5.02 -41.83 1.95
C GLY A 22 5.59 -40.80 2.94
N VAL A 23 4.84 -39.71 3.19
CA VAL A 23 5.22 -38.69 4.18
C VAL A 23 5.25 -39.26 5.60
N GLN A 24 4.32 -40.16 5.94
CA GLN A 24 4.31 -40.81 7.25
C GLN A 24 5.53 -41.73 7.44
N ARG A 25 5.90 -42.54 6.45
CA ARG A 25 7.12 -43.38 6.50
C ARG A 25 8.39 -42.55 6.73
N MET A 26 8.59 -41.47 5.97
CA MET A 26 9.74 -40.57 6.18
C MET A 26 9.76 -39.95 7.60
N ARG A 27 8.59 -39.74 8.21
CA ARG A 27 8.47 -39.19 9.57
C ARG A 27 8.82 -40.20 10.65
N ASP A 28 8.54 -41.47 10.40
CA ASP A 28 8.82 -42.58 11.31
C ASP A 28 10.28 -43.06 11.16
N GLU A 29 10.84 -43.04 9.94
CA GLU A 29 12.28 -43.22 9.68
C GLU A 29 13.13 -42.12 10.33
N ALA A 30 12.71 -40.85 10.24
CA ALA A 30 13.34 -39.73 10.93
C ALA A 30 13.22 -39.77 12.47
N ARG A 31 12.42 -40.69 13.03
CA ARG A 31 12.29 -40.96 14.47
C ARG A 31 13.02 -42.23 14.94
N GLY A 32 13.66 -42.96 14.04
CA GLY A 32 14.80 -43.82 14.34
C GLY A 32 14.60 -44.91 15.41
N VAL A 33 13.70 -45.87 15.17
CA VAL A 33 13.78 -47.21 15.80
C VAL A 33 13.46 -48.29 14.76
N ALA A 34 14.47 -49.08 14.39
CA ALA A 34 14.30 -50.28 13.56
C ALA A 34 13.99 -51.52 14.44
N PRO A 35 13.20 -52.50 13.95
CA PRO A 35 12.84 -53.67 14.74
C PRO A 35 13.76 -54.90 14.54
N THR A 36 13.60 -55.83 15.49
CA THR A 36 13.80 -57.31 15.43
C THR A 36 15.17 -57.98 15.71
N THR A 37 15.16 -58.71 16.85
CA THR A 37 15.69 -60.08 17.14
C THR A 37 17.17 -60.36 17.50
N THR A 38 17.36 -60.58 18.82
CA THR A 38 17.96 -61.78 19.47
C THR A 38 19.47 -62.10 19.32
N THR A 39 20.26 -61.96 20.42
CA THR A 39 20.87 -63.06 21.24
C THR A 39 22.06 -62.60 22.13
N SER A 40 21.97 -62.85 23.44
CA SER A 40 23.00 -63.03 24.52
C SER A 40 24.15 -62.04 24.88
N GLU A 41 24.13 -61.62 26.16
CA GLU A 41 25.21 -61.59 27.21
C GLU A 41 26.53 -60.80 26.95
N VAL A 42 27.04 -59.91 27.83
CA VAL A 42 27.54 -60.11 29.23
C VAL A 42 27.59 -58.75 30.01
N GLN A 43 27.73 -58.78 31.34
CA GLN A 43 27.66 -57.66 32.32
C GLN A 43 28.93 -56.78 32.46
N GLN A 44 28.79 -55.49 32.87
CA GLN A 44 29.36 -54.92 34.13
C GLN A 44 29.07 -53.41 34.41
N ALA A 45 28.50 -53.13 35.60
CA ALA A 45 28.70 -52.03 36.57
C ALA A 45 28.68 -50.48 36.23
N PRO A 46 28.37 -49.57 37.21
CA PRO A 46 27.93 -48.17 37.01
C PRO A 46 28.93 -47.10 37.59
N PRO A 47 28.66 -45.75 37.70
CA PRO A 47 27.63 -45.12 38.57
C PRO A 47 26.91 -43.82 38.07
N GLU A 48 25.99 -43.30 38.92
CA GLU A 48 25.12 -42.10 38.86
C GLU A 48 25.86 -40.72 38.94
N PRO A 49 25.26 -39.51 39.18
CA PRO A 49 23.84 -39.02 39.27
C PRO A 49 23.54 -37.72 38.43
N SER A 50 22.43 -36.95 38.49
CA SER A 50 20.97 -37.12 38.77
C SER A 50 20.21 -35.80 38.43
N SER A 51 18.86 -35.79 38.30
CA SER A 51 18.02 -34.56 38.44
C SER A 51 16.52 -34.88 38.63
N SER A 52 15.77 -33.98 39.30
CA SER A 52 14.42 -34.24 39.84
C SER A 52 13.29 -33.46 39.15
N ARG A 53 12.09 -34.04 39.18
CA ARG A 53 10.83 -33.63 38.52
C ARG A 53 9.82 -33.04 39.54
N VAL A 54 8.75 -32.41 39.03
CA VAL A 54 7.31 -32.52 39.43
C VAL A 54 6.62 -31.17 39.73
N THR A 55 5.32 -30.90 39.48
CA THR A 55 4.30 -31.19 38.41
C THR A 55 3.07 -30.28 38.71
N GLU A 56 2.24 -29.98 37.70
CA GLU A 56 0.93 -29.27 37.75
C GLU A 56 -0.23 -30.12 38.36
N PRO A 57 -1.47 -29.59 38.60
CA PRO A 57 -2.54 -29.77 37.58
C PRO A 57 -3.73 -28.73 37.50
N GLN A 58 -4.12 -28.38 36.26
CA GLN A 58 -5.43 -28.07 35.61
C GLN A 58 -6.77 -27.59 36.30
N PRO A 59 -7.72 -26.95 35.53
CA PRO A 59 -8.79 -26.05 36.05
C PRO A 59 -10.27 -26.35 35.64
N GLN A 60 -11.24 -25.52 36.09
CA GLN A 60 -12.66 -25.46 35.62
C GLN A 60 -13.25 -24.01 35.56
N GLN A 61 -14.44 -23.84 34.95
CA GLN A 61 -15.05 -22.58 34.44
C GLN A 61 -16.35 -22.08 35.20
N PRO A 62 -16.98 -20.91 34.89
CA PRO A 62 -17.60 -20.02 35.90
C PRO A 62 -19.12 -19.72 35.79
N THR A 63 -19.67 -18.97 36.76
CA THR A 63 -20.99 -18.27 36.73
C THR A 63 -20.97 -16.89 37.46
N PRO A 64 -21.95 -15.97 37.25
CA PRO A 64 -21.77 -14.52 37.52
C PRO A 64 -22.84 -13.82 38.42
N VAL A 65 -22.45 -12.86 39.28
CA VAL A 65 -23.35 -11.84 39.92
C VAL A 65 -22.58 -10.52 40.26
N GLN A 66 -23.28 -9.37 40.29
CA GLN A 66 -22.83 -8.00 40.66
C GLN A 66 -23.88 -7.36 41.65
N PRO A 67 -23.76 -6.12 42.20
CA PRO A 67 -22.62 -5.24 42.59
C PRO A 67 -22.76 -4.51 43.99
N ALA A 68 -21.75 -3.68 44.33
CA ALA A 68 -21.79 -2.48 45.23
C ALA A 68 -21.88 -2.70 46.78
N LYS A 69 -21.42 -1.80 47.69
CA LYS A 69 -20.98 -0.38 47.63
C LYS A 69 -19.74 -0.08 48.55
N GLU A 70 -19.08 1.06 48.24
CA GLU A 70 -18.33 2.01 49.10
C GLU A 70 -17.52 1.56 50.35
N ILE A 71 -16.28 2.05 50.45
CA ILE A 71 -15.84 3.02 51.49
C ILE A 71 -14.55 3.76 51.04
N VAL A 72 -14.45 5.03 51.41
CA VAL A 72 -13.37 5.99 51.10
C VAL A 72 -12.14 5.80 52.01
N THR A 73 -10.91 6.05 51.53
CA THR A 73 -9.83 6.76 52.30
C THR A 73 -8.67 7.26 51.40
N LYS A 74 -8.54 8.59 51.30
CA LYS A 74 -7.35 9.48 51.25
C LYS A 74 -6.00 8.95 50.71
N THR A 75 -5.33 9.73 49.85
CA THR A 75 -4.15 10.59 50.22
C THR A 75 -3.50 11.35 49.02
N ASN A 76 -2.70 12.37 49.36
CA ASN A 76 -1.63 13.01 48.57
C ASN A 76 -1.98 14.02 47.46
N THR A 77 -2.25 15.26 47.89
CA THR A 77 -1.96 16.49 47.13
C THR A 77 -0.45 16.70 46.97
N TYR A 78 0.05 16.71 45.73
CA TYR A 78 1.33 17.32 45.38
C TYR A 78 1.08 18.74 44.88
N GLN A 79 1.67 19.75 45.52
CA GLN A 79 1.65 21.13 45.03
C GLN A 79 2.51 21.22 43.77
N ARG A 80 1.89 21.59 42.65
CA ARG A 80 2.58 21.80 41.37
C ARG A 80 3.06 23.25 41.32
N ALA A 81 4.37 23.46 41.25
CA ALA A 81 4.94 24.80 41.11
C ALA A 81 4.40 25.50 39.86
N THR A 82 3.93 26.74 40.03
CA THR A 82 3.34 27.55 38.96
C THR A 82 4.44 28.06 38.05
N LEU A 83 4.44 27.63 36.79
CA LEU A 83 5.19 28.27 35.71
C LEU A 83 4.31 29.30 35.00
N ASP A 84 4.91 30.38 34.51
CA ASP A 84 4.23 31.47 33.82
C ASP A 84 3.39 30.99 32.63
N PRO A 85 2.27 31.67 32.32
CA PRO A 85 1.34 31.23 31.29
C PRO A 85 1.95 31.27 29.88
N LEU A 86 1.78 30.15 29.16
CA LEU A 86 2.17 29.99 27.77
C LEU A 86 1.50 31.04 26.87
N THR A 87 2.29 31.86 26.17
CA THR A 87 1.82 32.86 25.19
C THR A 87 1.31 32.27 23.86
N ALA A 88 1.26 30.94 23.73
CA ALA A 88 0.66 30.24 22.59
C ALA A 88 -0.75 29.76 22.94
N ARG A 89 -1.79 30.33 22.32
CA ARG A 89 -3.16 29.83 22.44
C ARG A 89 -3.24 28.41 21.85
N PRO A 90 -3.74 27.40 22.58
CA PRO A 90 -3.95 26.08 21.99
C PRO A 90 -5.05 26.16 20.93
N VAL A 91 -4.72 25.79 19.70
CA VAL A 91 -5.71 25.57 18.64
C VAL A 91 -6.56 24.38 19.08
N ARG A 92 -7.85 24.61 19.33
CA ARG A 92 -8.79 23.54 19.68
C ARG A 92 -8.80 22.51 18.54
N PRO A 93 -8.69 21.20 18.83
CA PRO A 93 -9.11 20.19 17.87
C PRO A 93 -10.54 20.51 17.43
N PHE A 94 -10.79 20.55 16.12
CA PHE A 94 -12.10 20.88 15.58
C PHE A 94 -13.11 19.84 16.09
N GLU A 95 -14.03 20.28 16.96
CA GLU A 95 -15.11 19.43 17.50
C GLU A 95 -16.02 19.02 16.34
N ARG A 96 -15.70 17.88 15.73
CA ARG A 96 -16.50 17.27 14.70
C ARG A 96 -17.77 16.76 15.37
N LEU A 97 -18.82 17.58 15.33
CA LEU A 97 -20.17 17.24 15.77
C LEU A 97 -20.49 15.79 15.37
N ALA A 98 -20.75 14.96 16.36
CA ALA A 98 -21.00 13.54 16.17
C ALA A 98 -22.38 13.35 15.54
N VAL A 99 -22.46 13.52 14.22
CA VAL A 99 -23.61 13.09 13.43
C VAL A 99 -23.70 11.58 13.56
N GLN A 100 -24.65 11.12 14.37
CA GLN A 100 -25.00 9.72 14.49
C GLN A 100 -25.36 9.21 13.10
N ARG A 101 -24.51 8.34 12.53
CA ARG A 101 -24.80 7.70 11.25
C ARG A 101 -25.82 6.59 11.46
N ALA A 102 -27.09 6.99 11.50
CA ALA A 102 -28.16 6.13 11.00
C ALA A 102 -27.77 5.68 9.57
N GLY A 103 -28.00 4.41 9.25
CA GLY A 103 -27.50 3.79 8.02
C GLY A 103 -28.19 4.30 6.76
N THR A 104 -27.75 5.44 6.23
CA THR A 104 -28.12 5.88 4.87
C THR A 104 -27.44 4.98 3.83
N PRO A 105 -28.18 4.41 2.86
CA PRO A 105 -27.56 3.65 1.77
C PRO A 105 -26.63 4.55 0.97
N ARG A 106 -25.45 4.02 0.61
CA ARG A 106 -24.39 4.78 -0.09
C ARG A 106 -24.72 4.91 -1.58
N SER A 107 -25.70 5.73 -1.96
CA SER A 107 -26.02 6.06 -3.37
C SER A 107 -25.04 7.04 -4.02
N GLY A 108 -23.75 6.91 -3.68
CA GLY A 108 -22.66 7.73 -4.23
C GLY A 108 -22.03 7.07 -5.46
N GLY A 109 -22.75 7.08 -6.59
CA GLY A 109 -22.16 6.85 -7.93
C GLY A 109 -21.42 5.53 -8.13
N GLN A 110 -22.01 4.39 -7.76
CA GLN A 110 -21.52 3.11 -8.29
C GLN A 110 -21.77 3.07 -9.81
N GLY A 111 -20.69 2.91 -10.58
CA GLY A 111 -20.77 2.57 -12.00
C GLY A 111 -21.38 1.18 -12.21
N PRO A 112 -21.61 0.78 -13.47
CA PRO A 112 -22.06 -0.57 -13.77
C PRO A 112 -21.10 -1.62 -13.17
N SER A 113 -21.67 -2.73 -12.71
CA SER A 113 -20.94 -3.91 -12.22
C SER A 113 -20.05 -4.60 -13.27
N GLU A 114 -20.19 -4.16 -14.53
CA GLU A 114 -19.60 -4.72 -15.75
C GLU A 114 -19.07 -3.56 -16.59
N ILE A 115 -18.00 -3.80 -17.35
CA ILE A 115 -17.47 -2.80 -18.29
C ILE A 115 -18.37 -2.76 -19.52
N LEU A 116 -18.95 -1.59 -19.82
CA LEU A 116 -19.75 -1.42 -21.02
C LEU A 116 -18.84 -1.06 -22.20
N ILE A 117 -19.06 -1.69 -23.35
CA ILE A 117 -18.17 -1.60 -24.51
C ILE A 117 -18.98 -1.11 -25.72
N ALA A 118 -18.45 -0.13 -26.46
CA ALA A 118 -19.13 0.37 -27.63
C ALA A 118 -19.17 -0.70 -28.72
N ARG A 119 -20.27 -0.81 -29.47
CA ARG A 119 -20.41 -1.76 -30.58
C ARG A 119 -19.28 -1.65 -31.62
N SER A 120 -18.68 -0.46 -31.80
CA SER A 120 -17.52 -0.26 -32.67
C SER A 120 -16.24 -0.99 -32.22
N GLN A 121 -16.17 -1.47 -30.99
CA GLN A 121 -15.03 -2.21 -30.43
C GLN A 121 -15.21 -3.74 -30.47
N GLU A 122 -16.33 -4.24 -31.00
CA GLU A 122 -16.63 -5.68 -31.09
C GLU A 122 -15.58 -6.45 -31.92
N GLY A 123 -15.04 -5.83 -32.96
CA GLY A 123 -13.94 -6.38 -33.78
C GLY A 123 -12.52 -6.15 -33.23
N ASN A 124 -12.36 -5.49 -32.09
CA ASN A 124 -11.04 -5.11 -31.55
C ASN A 124 -10.41 -6.28 -30.77
N PRO A 125 -9.13 -6.68 -31.03
CA PRO A 125 -8.45 -7.70 -30.24
C PRO A 125 -8.43 -7.40 -28.72
N VAL A 126 -8.42 -6.12 -28.33
CA VAL A 126 -8.53 -5.71 -26.91
C VAL A 126 -9.86 -6.18 -26.28
N TYR A 127 -10.97 -6.14 -27.02
CA TYR A 127 -12.24 -6.70 -26.51
C TYR A 127 -12.20 -8.23 -26.41
N GLN A 128 -11.69 -8.91 -27.43
CA GLN A 128 -11.60 -10.39 -27.46
C GLN A 128 -10.76 -10.94 -26.30
N LEU A 129 -9.63 -10.29 -26.02
CA LEU A 129 -8.77 -10.59 -24.87
C LEU A 129 -9.45 -10.24 -23.54
N LEU A 130 -10.15 -9.09 -23.44
CA LEU A 130 -10.90 -8.69 -22.25
C LEU A 130 -12.04 -9.66 -21.91
N ALA A 131 -12.73 -10.21 -22.91
CA ALA A 131 -13.80 -11.19 -22.76
C ALA A 131 -13.28 -12.60 -22.40
N THR A 132 -12.05 -12.93 -22.79
CA THR A 132 -11.38 -14.20 -22.43
C THR A 132 -10.83 -14.16 -21.01
N LYS A 133 -10.32 -13.02 -20.55
CA LYS A 133 -10.08 -12.77 -19.13
C LYS A 133 -11.43 -12.74 -18.40
N ARG A 134 -11.50 -13.24 -17.15
CA ARG A 134 -12.78 -13.41 -16.39
C ARG A 134 -13.37 -12.09 -15.87
N VAL A 135 -13.48 -11.08 -16.74
CA VAL A 135 -13.97 -9.74 -16.45
C VAL A 135 -15.40 -9.64 -16.96
N ARG A 136 -16.33 -9.20 -16.11
CA ARG A 136 -17.70 -8.93 -16.56
C ARG A 136 -17.69 -7.73 -17.50
N CYS A 137 -18.06 -7.95 -18.75
CA CYS A 137 -18.16 -6.90 -19.75
C CYS A 137 -19.30 -7.20 -20.74
N ARG A 138 -19.92 -6.14 -21.27
CA ARG A 138 -21.12 -6.23 -22.12
C ARG A 138 -21.06 -5.18 -23.23
N ILE A 139 -21.43 -5.57 -24.44
CA ILE A 139 -21.60 -4.62 -25.55
C ILE A 139 -22.85 -3.78 -25.28
N ASP A 140 -22.71 -2.46 -25.42
CA ASP A 140 -23.80 -1.50 -25.33
C ASP A 140 -23.75 -0.51 -26.50
N PRO A 141 -24.80 -0.44 -27.35
CA PRO A 141 -24.81 0.47 -28.50
C PRO A 141 -25.08 1.93 -28.11
N THR A 142 -25.48 2.22 -26.86
CA THR A 142 -25.86 3.57 -26.42
C THR A 142 -24.68 4.42 -25.95
N ILE A 143 -23.56 3.79 -25.60
CA ILE A 143 -22.40 4.51 -25.04
C ILE A 143 -21.57 5.21 -26.12
N LEU A 144 -21.06 6.40 -25.77
CA LEU A 144 -20.28 7.24 -26.69
C LEU A 144 -18.76 7.00 -26.58
N SER A 145 -18.28 6.56 -25.41
CA SER A 145 -16.90 6.14 -25.16
C SER A 145 -16.68 4.70 -25.61
N ASP A 146 -15.44 4.33 -25.92
CA ASP A 146 -15.11 2.98 -26.42
C ASP A 146 -15.19 1.91 -25.32
N TYR A 147 -14.69 2.23 -24.12
CA TYR A 147 -14.90 1.44 -22.91
C TYR A 147 -15.38 2.35 -21.79
N TYR A 148 -16.55 2.06 -21.23
CA TYR A 148 -17.18 2.80 -20.14
C TYR A 148 -17.11 1.97 -18.86
N ILE A 149 -16.38 2.49 -17.87
CA ILE A 149 -16.18 1.83 -16.57
C ILE A 149 -17.17 2.38 -15.56
N SER A 150 -17.28 3.71 -15.46
CA SER A 150 -18.18 4.39 -14.54
C SER A 150 -18.52 5.79 -15.06
N PRO A 151 -19.53 6.48 -14.47
CA PRO A 151 -19.80 7.88 -14.80
C PRO A 151 -18.57 8.78 -14.67
N THR A 152 -17.66 8.44 -13.76
CA THR A 152 -16.41 9.16 -13.47
C THR A 152 -15.18 8.68 -14.26
N LEU A 153 -15.26 7.55 -14.99
CA LEU A 153 -14.11 6.94 -15.65
C LEU A 153 -14.48 6.32 -17.00
N GLN A 154 -13.93 6.92 -18.07
CA GLN A 154 -14.27 6.59 -19.46
C GLN A 154 -13.00 6.51 -20.31
N PHE A 155 -12.97 5.55 -21.24
CA PHE A 155 -11.84 5.31 -22.13
C PHE A 155 -12.24 5.54 -23.60
N LEU A 156 -11.37 6.21 -24.33
CA LEU A 156 -11.30 6.19 -25.79
C LEU A 156 -10.12 5.31 -26.21
N PHE A 157 -10.28 4.56 -27.30
CA PHE A 157 -9.22 3.69 -27.83
C PHE A 157 -8.72 4.20 -29.18
N LEU A 158 -7.40 4.19 -29.38
CA LEU A 158 -6.76 4.59 -30.63
C LEU A 158 -5.54 3.71 -30.90
N SER A 159 -5.44 3.15 -32.10
CA SER A 159 -4.20 2.57 -32.64
C SER A 159 -3.39 3.68 -33.31
N LEU A 160 -2.06 3.67 -33.14
CA LEU A 160 -1.19 4.63 -33.83
C LEU A 160 -1.13 4.35 -35.33
N LEU A 161 -1.15 3.09 -35.75
CA LEU A 161 -1.25 2.70 -37.15
C LEU A 161 -2.53 3.26 -37.78
N TYR A 162 -3.65 3.18 -37.07
CA TYR A 162 -4.91 3.78 -37.51
C TYR A 162 -4.88 5.32 -37.48
N HIS A 163 -4.22 5.93 -36.49
CA HIS A 163 -4.05 7.38 -36.41
C HIS A 163 -3.22 7.94 -37.58
N GLY A 164 -2.21 7.21 -38.05
CA GLY A 164 -1.43 7.57 -39.24
C GLY A 164 -2.25 7.56 -40.54
N LEU A 165 -3.29 6.73 -40.62
CA LEU A 165 -4.23 6.70 -41.74
C LEU A 165 -5.33 7.77 -41.63
N HIS A 166 -5.80 8.04 -40.40
CA HIS A 166 -6.94 8.92 -40.10
C HIS A 166 -6.62 9.89 -38.94
N PRO A 167 -5.80 10.93 -39.17
CA PRO A 167 -5.42 11.88 -38.12
C PRO A 167 -6.61 12.67 -37.55
N GLU A 168 -7.63 12.94 -38.36
CA GLU A 168 -8.86 13.64 -37.98
C GLU A 168 -9.78 12.84 -37.05
N TYR A 169 -9.71 11.50 -37.09
CA TYR A 169 -10.64 10.60 -36.41
C TYR A 169 -10.81 10.92 -34.93
N ILE A 170 -9.69 11.06 -34.20
CA ILE A 170 -9.73 11.24 -32.74
C ILE A 170 -10.35 12.60 -32.35
N ALA A 171 -10.11 13.64 -33.15
CA ALA A 171 -10.72 14.95 -32.94
C ALA A 171 -12.24 14.91 -33.16
N GLU A 172 -12.73 14.13 -34.12
CA GLU A 172 -14.16 13.90 -34.28
C GLU A 172 -14.76 13.00 -33.20
N ARG A 173 -14.09 11.91 -32.84
CA ARG A 173 -14.52 10.96 -31.79
C ARG A 173 -14.68 11.69 -30.46
N TRP A 174 -13.72 12.54 -30.10
CA TRP A 174 -13.84 13.45 -28.97
C TRP A 174 -15.01 14.43 -29.11
N LYS A 175 -15.17 15.09 -30.27
CA LYS A 175 -16.32 16.00 -30.50
C LYS A 175 -17.64 15.27 -30.31
N ARG A 176 -17.79 14.00 -30.74
CA ARG A 176 -19.01 13.20 -30.52
C ARG A 176 -19.23 12.91 -29.03
N LEU A 177 -18.20 12.41 -28.33
CA LEU A 177 -18.23 12.15 -26.88
C LEU A 177 -18.61 13.41 -26.07
N ASN A 178 -18.07 14.57 -26.45
CA ASN A 178 -18.31 15.84 -25.76
C ASN A 178 -19.52 16.63 -26.29
N LYS A 179 -20.21 16.18 -27.35
CA LYS A 179 -21.48 16.76 -27.84
C LYS A 179 -22.69 16.12 -27.17
N GLY A 180 -22.66 14.81 -26.93
CA GLY A 180 -23.67 14.10 -26.12
C GLY A 180 -23.58 14.39 -24.62
N SER A 181 -22.75 15.35 -24.24
CA SER A 181 -22.52 15.78 -22.87
C SER A 181 -22.66 17.30 -22.86
N THR A 182 -23.78 17.81 -22.37
CA THR A 182 -24.02 19.22 -22.02
C THR A 182 -23.19 19.62 -20.80
N ILE A 183 -21.88 19.35 -20.89
CA ILE A 183 -20.89 19.75 -19.90
C ILE A 183 -20.62 21.21 -20.11
N ASP A 184 -21.30 21.99 -19.28
CA ASP A 184 -20.76 23.26 -18.81
C ASP A 184 -19.29 23.06 -18.39
N ARG A 185 -18.37 23.77 -19.06
CA ARG A 185 -16.95 23.76 -18.70
C ARG A 185 -16.71 24.44 -17.34
N SER A 186 -17.73 25.07 -16.76
CA SER A 186 -17.72 25.58 -15.40
C SER A 186 -17.74 24.46 -14.36
N ARG A 187 -16.55 24.10 -13.89
CA ARG A 187 -16.25 23.67 -12.50
C ARG A 187 -16.84 22.36 -11.94
N SER A 188 -17.69 21.60 -12.65
CA SER A 188 -18.34 20.40 -12.06
C SER A 188 -18.04 19.05 -12.73
N ASN A 189 -17.33 19.01 -13.86
CA ASN A 189 -17.08 17.73 -14.57
C ASN A 189 -15.95 16.89 -13.92
N LYS A 190 -16.29 16.12 -12.89
CA LYS A 190 -15.37 15.20 -12.19
C LYS A 190 -15.14 13.87 -12.94
N VAL A 191 -15.13 13.89 -14.27
CA VAL A 191 -15.02 12.70 -15.12
C VAL A 191 -13.61 12.62 -15.70
N LEU A 192 -12.86 11.60 -15.28
CA LEU A 192 -11.58 11.26 -15.87
C LEU A 192 -11.83 10.55 -17.22
N ARG A 193 -11.31 11.16 -18.29
CA ARG A 193 -11.35 10.59 -19.63
C ARG A 193 -9.93 10.24 -20.06
N VAL A 194 -9.74 8.97 -20.41
CA VAL A 194 -8.44 8.40 -20.79
C VAL A 194 -8.44 8.10 -22.28
N LEU A 195 -7.43 8.58 -23.01
CA LEU A 195 -7.08 8.09 -24.33
C LEU A 195 -6.07 6.95 -24.16
N LEU A 196 -6.53 5.72 -24.40
CA LEU A 196 -5.69 4.53 -24.43
C LEU A 196 -5.16 4.33 -25.85
N VAL A 197 -3.85 4.53 -26.00
CA VAL A 197 -3.16 4.50 -27.28
C VAL A 197 -2.39 3.18 -27.40
N ARG A 198 -2.74 2.35 -28.38
CA ARG A 198 -1.94 1.19 -28.77
C ARG A 198 -0.80 1.63 -29.67
N VAL A 199 0.43 1.31 -29.28
CA VAL A 199 1.66 1.62 -30.00
C VAL A 199 2.00 0.45 -30.93
N ASP A 200 1.45 0.50 -32.14
CA ASP A 200 1.59 -0.52 -33.19
C ASP A 200 2.34 -0.01 -34.43
N VAL A 201 3.28 0.92 -34.22
CA VAL A 201 4.17 1.50 -35.26
C VAL A 201 5.62 1.56 -34.77
N ASN A 202 6.58 1.40 -35.68
CA ASN A 202 8.02 1.36 -35.35
C ASN A 202 8.59 2.70 -34.88
N SER A 203 8.04 3.82 -35.35
CA SER A 203 8.50 5.18 -35.05
C SER A 203 7.34 6.03 -34.51
N PRO A 204 6.98 5.87 -33.22
CA PRO A 204 5.78 6.49 -32.66
C PRO A 204 5.97 7.95 -32.22
N GLU A 205 7.19 8.47 -32.17
CA GLU A 205 7.55 9.71 -31.48
C GLU A 205 6.72 10.94 -31.93
N ASP A 206 6.65 11.20 -33.23
CA ASP A 206 5.89 12.35 -33.76
C ASP A 206 4.38 12.21 -33.57
N TYR A 207 3.83 11.00 -33.76
CA TYR A 207 2.42 10.71 -33.50
C TYR A 207 2.08 10.94 -32.03
N LEU A 208 2.90 10.43 -31.11
CA LEU A 208 2.71 10.60 -29.67
C LEU A 208 2.86 12.05 -29.24
N ARG A 209 3.81 12.80 -29.82
CA ARG A 209 3.98 14.24 -29.55
C ARG A 209 2.75 15.04 -29.96
N ASN A 210 2.22 14.78 -31.15
CA ASN A 210 1.04 15.46 -31.68
C ASN A 210 -0.24 15.07 -30.90
N LEU A 211 -0.41 13.79 -30.58
CA LEU A 211 -1.51 13.30 -29.73
C LEU A 211 -1.43 13.87 -28.31
N LEU A 212 -0.24 13.98 -27.71
CA LEU A 212 -0.07 14.60 -26.40
C LEU A 212 -0.50 16.07 -26.40
N VAL A 213 -0.11 16.84 -27.44
CA VAL A 213 -0.55 18.24 -27.61
C VAL A 213 -2.07 18.33 -27.77
N PHE A 214 -2.70 17.39 -28.50
CA PHE A 214 -4.16 17.29 -28.58
C PHE A 214 -4.79 16.98 -27.22
N CYS A 215 -4.29 15.97 -26.50
CA CYS A 215 -4.79 15.57 -25.18
C CYS A 215 -4.70 16.71 -24.16
N MET A 216 -3.59 17.46 -24.13
CA MET A 216 -3.43 18.64 -23.26
C MET A 216 -4.43 19.76 -23.58
N LYS A 217 -4.66 20.08 -24.86
CA LYS A 217 -5.66 21.08 -25.29
C LYS A 217 -7.09 20.70 -24.92
N VAL A 218 -7.35 19.41 -24.79
CA VAL A 218 -8.69 18.83 -24.66
C VAL A 218 -9.02 18.41 -23.22
N GLY A 219 -8.02 18.17 -22.37
CA GLY A 219 -8.19 17.65 -21.02
C GLY A 219 -8.33 16.12 -20.96
N LEU A 220 -7.68 15.40 -21.88
CA LEU A 220 -7.56 13.95 -21.85
C LEU A 220 -6.28 13.51 -21.14
N ALA A 221 -6.37 12.49 -20.29
CA ALA A 221 -5.18 11.74 -19.85
C ALA A 221 -4.80 10.75 -20.95
N MET A 222 -3.51 10.62 -21.27
CA MET A 222 -3.02 9.65 -22.27
C MET A 222 -2.32 8.48 -21.58
N VAL A 223 -2.65 7.25 -21.97
CA VAL A 223 -2.01 6.01 -21.51
C VAL A 223 -1.54 5.25 -22.74
N LEU A 224 -0.30 4.78 -22.72
CA LEU A 224 0.32 4.04 -23.83
C LEU A 224 0.35 2.55 -23.51
N ALA A 225 -0.07 1.72 -24.47
CA ALA A 225 -0.02 0.26 -24.42
C ALA A 225 0.81 -0.26 -25.59
N TRP A 226 1.81 -1.09 -25.32
CA TRP A 226 2.70 -1.66 -26.35
C TRP A 226 2.13 -2.95 -26.93
N SER A 227 1.32 -3.65 -26.16
CA SER A 227 0.57 -4.84 -26.57
C SER A 227 -0.95 -4.63 -26.45
N ALA A 228 -1.76 -5.56 -26.99
CA ALA A 228 -3.20 -5.55 -26.75
C ALA A 228 -3.52 -6.04 -25.33
N GLU A 229 -2.63 -6.87 -24.77
CA GLU A 229 -2.66 -7.42 -23.44
C GLU A 229 -2.47 -6.34 -22.36
N ASP A 230 -1.54 -5.39 -22.57
CA ASP A 230 -1.31 -4.21 -21.74
C ASP A 230 -2.58 -3.34 -21.70
N ALA A 231 -3.17 -3.09 -22.88
CA ALA A 231 -4.38 -2.28 -23.01
C ALA A 231 -5.55 -2.88 -22.20
N VAL A 232 -5.69 -4.21 -22.24
CA VAL A 232 -6.65 -4.94 -21.40
C VAL A 232 -6.30 -4.84 -19.92
N GLU A 233 -5.02 -4.99 -19.55
CA GLU A 233 -4.59 -4.90 -18.15
C GLU A 233 -4.85 -3.51 -17.55
N TYR A 234 -4.61 -2.43 -18.30
CA TYR A 234 -4.93 -1.08 -17.85
C TYR A 234 -6.44 -0.86 -17.68
N ILE A 235 -7.28 -1.38 -18.58
CA ILE A 235 -8.75 -1.34 -18.45
C ILE A 235 -9.20 -2.13 -17.20
N MET A 236 -8.61 -3.30 -16.94
CA MET A 236 -8.89 -4.12 -15.76
C MET A 236 -8.47 -3.43 -14.46
N LEU A 237 -7.25 -2.89 -14.40
CA LEU A 237 -6.73 -2.15 -13.25
C LEU A 237 -7.58 -0.92 -12.97
N ALA A 238 -7.99 -0.20 -14.01
CA ALA A 238 -8.90 0.94 -13.92
C ALA A 238 -10.26 0.55 -13.32
N LYS A 239 -10.84 -0.59 -13.72
CA LYS A 239 -12.07 -1.13 -13.12
C LYS A 239 -11.87 -1.53 -11.65
N GLN A 240 -10.75 -2.18 -11.32
CA GLN A 240 -10.43 -2.57 -9.94
C GLN A 240 -10.24 -1.35 -9.01
N ILE A 241 -9.67 -0.26 -9.53
CA ILE A 241 -9.51 1.01 -8.80
C ILE A 241 -10.87 1.68 -8.57
N ASP A 242 -11.75 1.68 -9.57
CA ASP A 242 -13.12 2.22 -9.51
C ASP A 242 -14.00 1.42 -8.53
N ASP A 243 -13.89 0.09 -8.53
CA ASP A 243 -14.60 -0.79 -7.59
C ASP A 243 -14.08 -0.69 -6.15
N ASN A 244 -12.84 -0.23 -5.92
CA ASN A 244 -12.26 -0.08 -4.58
C ASN A 244 -11.43 1.20 -4.36
N PRO A 245 -12.07 2.39 -4.38
CA PRO A 245 -11.38 3.68 -4.33
C PRO A 245 -10.68 3.93 -2.98
N THR A 246 -11.08 3.24 -1.90
CA THR A 246 -10.45 3.39 -0.58
C THR A 246 -9.12 2.64 -0.49
N LYS A 247 -8.96 1.50 -1.18
CA LYS A 247 -7.69 0.77 -1.21
C LYS A 247 -6.67 1.49 -2.09
N SER A 248 -7.08 1.96 -3.27
CA SER A 248 -6.20 2.70 -4.18
C SER A 248 -5.72 4.01 -3.57
N LEU A 249 -6.62 4.81 -2.96
CA LEU A 249 -6.24 6.06 -2.29
C LEU A 249 -5.19 5.82 -1.19
N LYS A 250 -5.36 4.80 -0.35
CA LYS A 250 -4.38 4.44 0.69
C LYS A 250 -3.00 4.05 0.13
N SER A 251 -2.96 3.44 -1.06
CA SER A 251 -1.69 3.14 -1.73
C SER A 251 -0.98 4.37 -2.28
N ILE A 252 -1.72 5.46 -2.56
CA ILE A 252 -1.20 6.72 -3.11
C ILE A 252 -0.79 7.70 -2.01
N GLU A 253 -1.47 7.70 -0.87
CA GLU A 253 -1.18 8.61 0.25
C GLU A 253 0.19 8.39 0.92
N GLY A 254 0.88 7.30 0.60
CA GLY A 254 2.12 6.87 1.24
C GLY A 254 1.92 6.39 2.68
N ASN A 255 2.93 5.71 3.22
CA ASN A 255 2.98 5.39 4.64
C ASN A 255 3.29 6.66 5.43
N LYS A 256 2.25 7.44 5.77
CA LYS A 256 2.37 8.57 6.70
C LYS A 256 2.86 8.01 8.05
N ALA A 257 4.01 8.50 8.53
CA ALA A 257 4.52 8.13 9.85
C ALA A 257 3.48 8.39 10.93
N THR A 258 2.96 7.32 11.55
CA THR A 258 1.99 7.40 12.65
C THR A 258 2.61 7.88 13.96
N ASP A 259 3.92 7.64 14.11
CA ASP A 259 4.63 7.75 15.36
C ASP A 259 5.58 8.95 15.34
N TYR A 260 5.62 9.71 16.44
CA TYR A 260 6.46 10.90 16.59
C TYR A 260 7.96 10.62 16.32
N ASN A 261 8.47 9.47 16.80
CA ASN A 261 9.87 9.07 16.57
C ASN A 261 10.14 8.80 15.08
N THR A 262 9.25 8.07 14.40
CA THR A 262 9.36 7.79 12.96
C THR A 262 9.32 9.08 12.14
N CYS A 263 8.42 10.01 12.48
CA CYS A 263 8.34 11.33 11.85
C CYS A 263 9.63 12.15 12.03
N ILE A 264 10.25 12.14 13.22
CA ILE A 264 11.54 12.82 13.45
C ILE A 264 12.69 12.13 12.72
N VAL A 265 12.73 10.80 12.69
CA VAL A 265 13.73 10.04 11.94
C VAL A 265 13.64 10.35 10.46
N GLU A 266 12.46 10.31 9.86
CA GLU A 266 12.24 10.68 8.45
C GLU A 266 12.60 12.16 8.18
N SER A 267 12.17 13.07 9.06
CA SER A 267 12.46 14.50 8.92
C SER A 267 13.96 14.81 8.99
N LEU A 268 14.68 14.27 9.97
CA LEU A 268 16.11 14.57 10.17
C LEU A 268 17.02 13.78 9.22
N THR A 269 16.63 12.60 8.74
CA THR A 269 17.41 11.87 7.71
C THR A 269 17.27 12.46 6.31
N SER A 270 16.39 13.45 6.11
CA SER A 270 16.40 14.27 4.89
C SER A 270 17.60 15.22 4.80
N ILE A 271 18.25 15.53 5.93
CA ILE A 271 19.46 16.35 5.98
C ILE A 271 20.65 15.50 5.51
N GLN A 272 21.47 16.04 4.61
CA GLN A 272 22.63 15.33 4.08
C GLN A 272 23.55 14.80 5.19
N LEU A 273 24.02 13.56 5.02
CA LEU A 273 24.91 12.81 5.94
C LEU A 273 24.31 12.42 7.30
N ILE A 274 23.05 12.74 7.60
CA ILE A 274 22.37 12.32 8.84
C ILE A 274 21.70 10.95 8.64
N GLN A 275 22.05 9.98 9.47
CA GLN A 275 21.51 8.62 9.41
C GLN A 275 20.58 8.31 10.58
N LYS A 276 19.77 7.25 10.47
CA LYS A 276 18.84 6.80 11.53
C LYS A 276 19.51 6.63 12.91
N PRO A 277 20.73 6.06 13.04
CA PRO A 277 21.41 5.97 14.34
C PRO A 277 21.75 7.34 14.93
N ASP A 278 22.13 8.31 14.10
CA ASP A 278 22.44 9.67 14.56
C ASP A 278 21.19 10.34 15.14
N VAL A 279 20.04 10.17 14.48
CA VAL A 279 18.77 10.72 14.96
C VAL A 279 18.33 10.07 16.26
N ASN A 280 18.52 8.75 16.41
CA ASN A 280 18.24 8.04 17.66
C ASN A 280 19.15 8.55 18.80
N ASN A 281 20.44 8.77 18.53
CA ASN A 281 21.39 9.32 19.50
C ASN A 281 21.06 10.79 19.86
N LEU A 282 20.65 11.61 18.88
CA LEU A 282 20.16 12.97 19.10
C LEU A 282 18.88 12.98 19.96
N LEU A 283 17.92 12.09 19.70
CA LEU A 283 16.71 11.95 20.50
C LEU A 283 17.00 11.48 21.93
N ALA A 284 17.90 10.52 22.12
CA ALA A 284 18.28 10.01 23.44
C ALA A 284 18.90 11.12 24.32
N ASN A 285 19.76 11.97 23.75
CA ASN A 285 20.44 13.04 24.48
C ASN A 285 19.60 14.31 24.62
N CYS A 286 18.97 14.78 23.54
CA CYS A 286 18.25 16.06 23.51
C CYS A 286 16.77 15.95 23.88
N LYS A 287 16.18 14.73 23.87
CA LYS A 287 14.78 14.41 24.23
C LYS A 287 13.67 15.04 23.37
N SER A 288 13.96 16.10 22.60
CA SER A 288 12.99 16.82 21.77
C SER A 288 13.65 17.47 20.57
N LEU A 289 12.95 17.52 19.44
CA LEU A 289 13.39 18.23 18.23
C LEU A 289 13.73 19.71 18.51
N LYS A 290 12.98 20.38 19.39
CA LYS A 290 13.28 21.77 19.81
C LYS A 290 14.67 21.89 20.42
N GLN A 291 15.07 20.92 21.25
CA GLN A 291 16.40 20.91 21.86
C GLN A 291 17.48 20.54 20.86
N ILE A 292 17.21 19.63 19.92
CA ILE A 292 18.13 19.33 18.82
C ILE A 292 18.43 20.63 18.05
N VAL A 293 17.42 21.34 17.55
CA VAL A 293 17.59 22.61 16.81
C VAL A 293 18.36 23.64 17.65
N LEU A 294 17.95 23.90 18.88
CA LEU A 294 18.59 24.90 19.75
C LEU A 294 20.06 24.58 20.04
N GLN A 295 20.41 23.31 20.26
CA GLN A 295 21.80 22.91 20.53
C GLN A 295 22.65 22.94 19.24
N SER A 296 22.06 22.65 18.08
CA SER A 296 22.74 22.69 16.77
C SER A 296 23.17 24.09 16.38
N CYS A 297 22.31 25.07 16.66
CA CYS A 297 22.53 26.48 16.36
C CYS A 297 23.55 27.17 17.28
N ARG A 298 23.99 26.54 18.39
CA ARG A 298 24.96 27.12 19.33
C ARG A 298 26.38 27.16 18.73
N GLY A 299 27.08 28.26 18.97
CA GLY A 299 28.45 28.48 18.46
C GLY A 299 29.52 27.57 19.06
N ASN A 300 29.25 26.94 20.21
CA ASN A 300 30.26 26.22 21.01
C ASN A 300 30.46 24.74 20.61
N ASN A 301 29.76 24.29 19.56
CA ASN A 301 29.77 22.91 19.03
C ASN A 301 31.14 22.44 18.49
N THR A 302 32.17 23.29 18.52
CA THR A 302 33.54 23.01 18.07
C THR A 302 34.47 22.53 19.18
N SER A 303 34.11 22.74 20.46
CA SER A 303 35.02 22.57 21.62
C SER A 303 34.66 21.38 22.52
N GLY A 304 34.06 20.32 21.96
CA GLY A 304 33.66 19.13 22.72
C GLY A 304 32.40 19.29 23.58
N GLN A 305 31.79 20.47 23.63
CA GLN A 305 30.54 20.72 24.35
C GLN A 305 29.33 20.85 23.43
N GLY A 306 28.15 20.47 23.93
CA GLY A 306 26.92 20.45 23.14
C GLY A 306 26.78 19.14 22.35
N LEU A 307 26.40 19.23 21.07
CA LEU A 307 26.10 18.05 20.26
C LEU A 307 27.35 17.26 19.84
N SER A 308 28.54 17.86 19.90
CA SER A 308 29.81 17.19 19.60
C SER A 308 30.17 16.07 20.58
N ASN A 309 29.55 16.02 21.76
CA ASN A 309 29.73 14.95 22.75
C ASN A 309 28.86 13.71 22.45
N ILE A 310 28.01 13.76 21.42
CA ILE A 310 27.13 12.65 21.04
C ILE A 310 27.90 11.69 20.13
N SER A 311 28.01 10.43 20.55
CA SER A 311 28.67 9.37 19.78
C SER A 311 28.06 9.22 18.37
N GLY A 312 28.93 9.13 17.36
CA GLY A 312 28.55 9.05 15.93
C GLY A 312 28.35 10.40 15.23
N LEU A 313 28.25 11.52 15.96
CA LEU A 313 27.95 12.85 15.41
C LEU A 313 29.22 13.64 15.09
N GLY A 314 29.87 13.29 13.96
CA GLY A 314 31.08 13.99 13.49
C GLY A 314 30.83 15.44 13.05
N SER A 315 31.90 16.24 12.99
CA SER A 315 31.87 17.67 12.65
C SER A 315 31.12 18.01 11.35
N LYS A 316 31.26 17.18 10.30
CA LYS A 316 30.51 17.34 9.03
C LYS A 316 29.00 17.19 9.20
N LYS A 317 28.55 16.20 9.98
CA LYS A 317 27.13 16.00 10.28
C LYS A 317 26.57 17.21 11.04
N LEU A 318 27.32 17.69 12.03
CA LEU A 318 26.94 18.83 12.85
C LEU A 318 26.95 20.16 12.06
N ALA A 319 27.86 20.32 11.09
CA ALA A 319 27.86 21.45 10.16
C ALA A 319 26.62 21.43 9.26
N ASN A 320 26.33 20.32 8.57
CA ASN A 320 25.14 20.17 7.72
C ASN A 320 23.83 20.41 8.50
N LEU A 321 23.76 19.93 9.74
CA LEU A 321 22.57 20.04 10.58
C LEU A 321 22.40 21.46 11.17
N LYS A 322 23.51 22.18 11.42
CA LYS A 322 23.48 23.62 11.69
C LYS A 322 23.07 24.43 10.44
N GLU A 323 23.63 24.10 9.28
CA GLU A 323 23.32 24.74 7.99
C GLU A 323 21.83 24.61 7.65
N ALA A 324 21.27 23.40 7.75
CA ALA A 324 19.86 23.12 7.48
C ALA A 324 18.87 23.87 8.41
N PHE A 325 19.30 24.30 9.60
CA PHE A 325 18.46 25.06 10.53
C PHE A 325 18.75 26.56 10.56
N GLN A 326 19.89 27.02 10.05
CA GLN A 326 20.29 28.43 10.07
C GLN A 326 20.29 29.11 8.71
N GLN A 327 20.32 28.36 7.60
CA GLN A 327 20.27 28.99 6.27
C GLN A 327 18.93 29.70 6.06
N PRO A 328 18.93 30.96 5.57
CA PRO A 328 17.72 31.65 5.21
C PRO A 328 17.17 31.07 3.90
N PHE A 329 15.85 31.06 3.75
CA PHE A 329 15.16 30.52 2.57
C PHE A 329 15.24 31.47 1.36
N ILE A 330 16.46 31.80 0.91
CA ILE A 330 16.73 32.75 -0.17
C ILE A 330 17.28 31.98 -1.37
N ALA A 331 16.55 32.04 -2.49
CA ALA A 331 16.94 31.35 -3.73
C ALA A 331 18.15 31.99 -4.44
N ASN A 332 18.43 33.27 -4.16
CA ASN A 332 19.52 34.01 -4.78
C ASN A 332 20.52 34.46 -3.71
N LYS A 333 21.75 33.94 -3.73
CA LYS A 333 22.76 34.17 -2.67
C LYS A 333 23.32 35.60 -2.65
N ASP A 334 22.98 36.43 -3.63
CA ASP A 334 23.37 37.84 -3.74
C ASP A 334 22.35 38.82 -3.12
N TYR A 335 21.38 38.35 -2.31
CA TYR A 335 20.34 39.22 -1.73
C TYR A 335 20.86 40.21 -0.67
N ASP A 336 22.05 39.97 -0.11
CA ASP A 336 22.69 40.82 0.93
C ASP A 336 23.96 41.55 0.40
N LYS A 337 23.91 42.09 -0.83
CA LYS A 337 24.96 42.95 -1.43
C LYS A 337 24.43 44.32 -1.84
#